data_AF-A0A6V7JY42-F1
#
_entry.id   AF-A0A6V7JY42-F1
#
_cell.length_a   1.000
_cell.length_b   1.000
_cell.length_c   1.000
_cell.angle_alpha   90.00
_cell.angle_beta   90.00
_cell.angle_gamma   90.00
#
_symmetry.space_group_name_H-M   'P 1'
#
loop_
_entity.id
_entity.type
_entity.pdbx_description
1 polymer ?
#
loop_
_entity_poly.entity_id
_entity_poly.type
_entity_poly.pdbx_seq_one_letter_code
_entity_poly.pdbx_strand_id
1 'polypeptide(L)' 'DAKWVAPTKTLKCTSLEEVYLLLKSSDRISGDIQAVRQLAKDSGGLKPCLVLKRWRDVNPSSEFRCFVVNRELM' A
#
# COMPACT_ATOMS: atom_id res chain seq x y z
N ASP A 1 7.68 -2.15 0.66
CA ASP A 1 9.02 -1.73 1.13
C ASP A 1 9.24 -2.05 2.60
N ALA A 2 8.26 -1.86 3.48
CA ALA A 2 8.43 -2.07 4.93
C ALA A 2 8.47 -3.52 5.46
N LYS A 3 8.37 -4.57 4.63
CA LYS A 3 8.32 -5.98 5.11
C LYS A 3 9.50 -6.35 6.02
N TRP A 4 10.64 -5.67 5.87
CA TRP A 4 11.85 -5.92 6.64
C TRP A 4 11.67 -5.69 8.14
N VAL A 5 10.76 -4.81 8.57
CA VAL A 5 10.55 -4.50 10.00
C VAL A 5 9.71 -5.57 10.71
N ALA A 6 8.89 -6.31 9.95
CA ALA A 6 8.05 -7.36 10.53
C ALA A 6 8.91 -8.60 10.88
N PRO A 7 8.73 -9.21 12.06
CA PRO A 7 9.45 -10.43 12.45
C PRO A 7 9.22 -11.58 11.46
N THR A 8 8.00 -11.68 10.92
CA THR A 8 7.61 -12.71 9.95
C THR A 8 8.13 -12.44 8.53
N LYS A 9 8.69 -11.24 8.27
CA LYS A 9 9.06 -10.76 6.93
C LYS A 9 7.90 -10.77 5.91
N THR A 10 6.66 -10.77 6.38
CA THR A 10 5.45 -10.72 5.55
C THR A 10 4.70 -9.39 5.74
N LEU A 11 3.63 -9.17 4.98
CA LEU A 11 2.66 -8.09 5.24
C LEU A 11 1.43 -8.59 6.03
N LYS A 12 1.47 -9.83 6.53
CA LYS A 12 0.40 -10.36 7.37
C LYS A 12 0.44 -9.64 8.71
N CYS A 13 -0.70 -9.07 9.10
CA CYS A 13 -0.91 -8.53 10.43
C CYS A 13 -2.01 -9.33 11.13
N THR A 14 -1.82 -9.55 12.42
CA THR A 14 -2.76 -10.21 13.35
C THR A 14 -3.14 -9.30 14.52
N SER A 15 -2.43 -8.18 14.69
CA SER A 15 -2.78 -7.14 15.65
C SER A 15 -2.71 -5.75 15.03
N LEU A 16 -3.26 -4.75 15.73
CA LEU A 16 -3.26 -3.36 15.30
C LEU A 16 -1.84 -2.75 15.36
N GLU A 17 -1.02 -3.17 16.32
CA GLU A 17 0.36 -2.75 16.49
C GLU A 17 1.20 -3.12 15.26
N GLU A 18 1.02 -4.33 14.72
CA GLU A 18 1.70 -4.77 13.50
C GLU A 18 1.28 -3.94 12.28
N VAL A 19 -0.01 -3.57 12.20
CA VAL A 19 -0.50 -2.65 11.16
C VAL A 19 0.20 -1.30 11.29
N TYR A 20 0.22 -0.70 12.48
CA TYR A 20 0.89 0.58 12.69
C TYR A 20 2.39 0.51 12.39
N LEU A 21 3.06 -0.55 12.80
CA LEU A 21 4.48 -0.75 12.55
C LEU A 21 4.77 -0.76 11.05
N LEU A 22 4.07 -1.58 10.27
CA LEU A 22 4.26 -1.65 8.81
C LEU A 22 3.93 -0.32 8.12
N LEU A 23 2.85 0.35 8.51
CA LEU A 23 2.43 1.62 7.89
C LEU A 23 3.45 2.73 8.17
N LYS A 24 3.93 2.86 9.41
CA LYS A 24 4.90 3.90 9.80
C LYS A 24 6.29 3.69 9.21
N SER A 25 6.69 2.44 8.96
CA SER A 25 8.01 2.11 8.41
C SER A 25 8.07 2.07 6.88
N SER A 26 6.98 2.44 6.18
CA SER A 26 6.94 2.44 4.71
C SER A 26 7.23 3.82 4.14
N ASP A 27 8.26 3.90 3.31
CA ASP A 27 8.62 5.12 2.56
C ASP A 27 7.55 5.43 1.50
N ARG A 28 6.99 4.39 0.88
CA ARG A 28 5.87 4.54 -0.09
C ARG A 28 4.66 5.21 0.55
N ILE A 29 4.25 4.78 1.74
CA ILE A 29 3.10 5.37 2.45
C ILE A 29 3.41 6.81 2.88
N SER A 30 4.63 7.06 3.36
CA SER A 30 5.06 8.42 3.70
C SER A 30 4.99 9.36 2.49
N GLY A 31 5.42 8.88 1.32
CA GLY A 31 5.32 9.59 0.05
C GLY A 31 3.87 9.84 -0.36
N ASP A 32 3.00 8.84 -0.30
CA ASP A 32 1.57 8.97 -0.63
C ASP A 32 0.90 10.03 0.27
N ILE A 33 1.16 10.01 1.58
CA ILE A 33 0.63 11.01 2.53
C ILE A 33 1.13 12.41 2.19
N GLN A 34 2.41 12.57 1.84
CA GLN A 34 2.97 13.86 1.46
C GLN A 34 2.34 14.39 0.16
N ALA A 35 2.19 13.54 -0.85
CA ALA A 35 1.56 13.89 -2.11
C ALA A 35 0.09 14.33 -1.90
N VAL A 36 -0.67 13.57 -1.12
CA VAL A 36 -2.07 13.90 -0.78
C VAL A 36 -2.15 15.24 -0.05
N ARG A 37 -1.27 15.49 0.93
CA ARG A 37 -1.21 16.78 1.64
C ARG A 37 -0.91 17.95 0.71
N GLN A 38 -0.08 17.75 -0.31
CA GLN A 38 0.24 18.80 -1.26
C GLN A 38 -0.94 19.08 -2.19
N LEU A 39 -1.59 18.04 -2.73
CA LEU A 39 -2.80 18.18 -3.56
C LEU A 39 -3.98 18.79 -2.79
N ALA A 40 -4.08 18.53 -1.49
CA ALA A 40 -5.14 19.06 -0.65
C ALA A 40 -5.08 20.58 -0.42
N LYS A 41 -3.90 21.20 -0.57
CA LYS A 41 -3.76 22.66 -0.48
C LYS A 41 -4.35 23.38 -1.70
N ASP A 42 -4.40 22.70 -2.85
CA ASP A 42 -4.67 23.35 -4.13
C ASP A 42 -6.13 23.17 -4.61
N SER A 43 -6.83 22.08 -4.25
CA SER A 43 -8.11 21.71 -4.92
C SER A 43 -9.21 21.09 -4.03
N GLY A 44 -9.25 21.35 -2.72
CA GLY A 44 -10.26 20.74 -1.82
C GLY A 44 -10.01 19.28 -1.43
N GLY A 45 -8.93 18.68 -1.96
CA GLY A 45 -8.15 17.59 -1.38
C GLY A 45 -8.74 16.18 -1.36
N LEU A 46 -7.86 15.23 -1.67
CA LEU A 46 -8.08 13.81 -1.43
C LEU A 46 -7.97 13.53 0.08
N LYS A 47 -8.92 12.78 0.65
CA LYS A 47 -8.80 12.29 2.02
C LYS A 47 -8.14 10.91 2.02
N PRO A 48 -7.07 10.68 2.81
CA PRO A 48 -6.49 9.36 2.94
C PRO A 48 -7.48 8.42 3.65
N CYS A 49 -7.47 7.15 3.26
CA CYS A 49 -8.24 6.10 3.91
C CYS A 49 -7.35 4.90 4.23
N LEU A 50 -7.68 4.20 5.31
CA LEU A 50 -7.02 2.95 5.67
C LEU A 50 -7.71 1.79 4.97
N VAL A 51 -6.96 1.05 4.15
CA VAL A 51 -7.47 -0.14 3.46
C VAL A 51 -6.87 -1.39 4.09
N LEU A 52 -7.73 -2.22 4.68
CA LEU A 52 -7.36 -3.54 5.19
C LEU A 52 -7.86 -4.61 4.23
N LYS A 53 -6.96 -5.40 3.68
CA LYS A 53 -7.29 -6.54 2.81
C LYS A 53 -7.07 -7.83 3.58
N ARG A 54 -8.01 -8.78 3.44
CA ARG A 54 -7.85 -10.12 4.03
C ARG A 54 -6.56 -10.76 3.51
N TRP A 55 -5.67 -11.12 4.41
CA TRP A 55 -4.43 -11.82 4.07
C TRP A 55 -4.74 -13.17 3.40
N ARG A 56 -4.00 -13.46 2.33
CA ARG A 56 -3.96 -14.76 1.67
C ARG A 56 -2.52 -15.06 1.28
N ASP A 57 -2.17 -16.33 1.32
CA ASP A 57 -0.93 -16.80 0.72
C ASP A 57 -1.14 -16.86 -0.79
N VAL A 58 -0.45 -15.98 -1.52
CA VAL A 58 -0.54 -15.87 -2.98
C VAL A 58 0.80 -16.32 -3.52
N ASN A 59 0.79 -17.30 -4.42
CA ASN A 59 1.99 -17.69 -5.13
C ASN A 59 2.47 -16.50 -5.99
N PRO A 60 3.66 -15.92 -5.72
CA PRO A 60 4.17 -14.78 -6.48
C PRO A 60 4.34 -15.08 -7.97
N SER A 61 4.56 -16.34 -8.34
CA SER A 61 4.64 -16.77 -9.74
C SER A 61 3.32 -16.64 -10.50
N SER A 62 2.21 -16.46 -9.80
CA SER A 62 0.88 -16.25 -10.37
C SER A 62 0.42 -14.78 -10.29
N GLU A 63 1.32 -13.85 -9.94
CA GLU A 63 1.05 -12.41 -9.97
C GLU A 63 1.44 -11.84 -11.33
N PHE A 64 0.46 -11.22 -11.99
CA PHE A 64 0.66 -10.56 -13.29
C PHE A 64 0.45 -9.06 -13.16
N ARG A 65 1.28 -8.28 -13.85
CA ARG A 65 1.05 -6.85 -14.06
C ARG A 65 0.54 -6.67 -15.48
N CYS A 66 -0.73 -6.29 -15.59
CA CYS A 66 -1.39 -6.03 -16.86
C CYS A 66 -1.35 -4.54 -17.20
N PHE A 67 -1.09 -4.20 -18.46
CA PHE A 67 -1.11 -2.82 -18.95
C PHE A 67 -2.22 -2.68 -19.98
N VAL A 68 -3.12 -1.71 -19.78
CA VAL A 68 -4.26 -1.47 -20.66
C VAL A 68 -4.08 -0.15 -21.38
N VAL A 69 -4.11 -0.17 -22.72
CA VAL A 69 -3.95 1.00 -23.59
C VAL A 69 -5.07 0.96 -24.62
N ASN A 70 -5.74 2.09 -24.87
CA ASN A 70 -6.86 2.17 -25.83
C ASN A 70 -7.97 1.12 -25.58
N ARG A 71 -8.20 0.74 -24.32
CA ARG A 71 -9.14 -0.32 -23.90
C ARG A 71 -8.75 -1.74 -24.32
N GLU A 72 -7.51 -1.95 -24.74
CA GLU A 72 -6.95 -3.26 -25.09
C GLU A 72 -5.84 -3.64 -24.11
N LEU A 73 -5.74 -4.95 -23.82
CA LEU A 73 -4.65 -5.51 -23.01
C LEU A 73 -3.44 -5.68 -23.93
N MET A 74 -2.36 -4.94 -23.64
CA MET A 74 -1.06 -5.08 -24.32
C MET A 74 -0.29 -6.30 -23.84
#